data_AF-A0A662RM80-F1
#
_entry.id   AF-A0A662RM80-F1
#
_cell.length_a   1.000
_cell.length_b   1.000
_cell.length_c   1.000
_cell.angle_alpha   90.00
_cell.angle_beta   90.00
_cell.angle_gamma   90.00
#
_symmetry.space_group_name_H-M   'P 1'
#
loop_
_entity.id
_entity.type
_entity.pdbx_description
1 polymer ?
#
loop_
_entity_poly.entity_id
_entity_poly.type
_entity_poly.pdbx_seq_one_letter_code
_entity_poly.pdbx_strand_id
1 'polypeptide(L)'
;MLKEVIEEMIEEMVEEMPISFSEDIKKDDIVIGRVSGWFSKDGTICLRSIIALLPEIWHIRITSEGEGWVYHIRNASYLEAFELSLPCAKKFKIEIMTGDNKKLIFELDKREEALKETIK
;
A
#
# COMPACT_ATOMS: atom_id res chain seq x y z
N MET A 1 -25.25 18.57 -26.46
CA MET A 1 -25.51 17.12 -26.57
C MET A 1 -24.24 16.28 -26.57
N LEU A 2 -23.49 16.08 -27.65
CA LEU A 2 -22.28 15.21 -27.59
C LEU A 2 -21.17 15.75 -26.67
N LYS A 3 -21.03 17.07 -26.60
CA LYS A 3 -20.01 17.75 -25.80
C LYS A 3 -20.28 17.68 -24.29
N GLU A 4 -21.55 17.84 -23.90
CA GLU A 4 -22.01 17.70 -22.51
C GLU A 4 -21.88 16.26 -22.02
N VAL A 5 -22.18 15.26 -22.87
CA VAL A 5 -21.98 13.83 -22.52
C VAL A 5 -20.49 13.49 -22.35
N ILE A 6 -19.62 14.07 -23.17
CA ILE A 6 -18.17 13.88 -23.02
C ILE A 6 -17.66 14.61 -21.75
N GLU A 7 -18.18 15.78 -21.44
CA GLU A 7 -17.82 16.52 -20.22
C GLU A 7 -18.32 15.79 -18.96
N GLU A 8 -19.54 15.26 -18.92
CA GLU A 8 -20.04 14.41 -17.83
C GLU A 8 -19.24 13.11 -17.70
N MET A 9 -18.92 12.42 -18.80
CA MET A 9 -18.10 11.21 -18.75
C MET A 9 -16.66 11.50 -18.29
N ILE A 10 -16.10 12.67 -18.62
CA ILE A 10 -14.78 13.09 -18.14
C ILE A 10 -14.85 13.49 -16.67
N GLU A 11 -15.89 14.21 -16.22
CA GLU A 11 -16.09 14.52 -14.80
C GLU A 11 -16.30 13.26 -13.97
N GLU A 12 -17.13 12.31 -14.42
CA GLU A 12 -17.25 10.98 -13.81
C GLU A 12 -15.88 10.29 -13.80
N MET A 13 -15.17 10.20 -14.93
CA MET A 13 -13.84 9.56 -14.98
C MET A 13 -12.80 10.23 -14.08
N VAL A 14 -12.88 11.54 -13.84
CA VAL A 14 -11.97 12.29 -12.95
C VAL A 14 -12.36 12.09 -11.47
N GLU A 15 -13.65 11.97 -11.15
CA GLU A 15 -14.13 11.54 -9.81
C GLU A 15 -13.86 10.06 -9.53
N GLU A 16 -13.60 9.24 -10.56
CA GLU A 16 -13.36 7.80 -10.43
C GLU A 16 -11.88 7.40 -10.31
N MET A 17 -10.93 8.32 -10.42
CA MET A 17 -9.51 7.94 -10.35
C MET A 17 -9.12 7.57 -8.90
N PRO A 18 -8.67 6.32 -8.67
CA PRO A 18 -8.29 5.89 -7.33
C PRO A 18 -7.06 6.68 -6.86
N ILE A 19 -7.14 7.26 -5.66
CA ILE A 19 -6.09 8.13 -5.11
C ILE A 19 -4.85 7.27 -4.86
N SER A 20 -3.82 7.45 -5.68
CA SER A 20 -2.57 6.72 -5.55
C SER A 20 -1.73 7.25 -4.39
N PHE A 21 -1.12 6.37 -3.63
CA PHE A 21 -0.13 6.73 -2.61
C PHE A 21 1.18 5.99 -2.85
N SER A 22 2.27 6.61 -2.37
CA SER A 22 3.54 5.92 -2.18
C SER A 22 4.24 6.48 -0.95
N GLU A 23 4.68 5.60 -0.07
CA GLU A 23 5.28 5.98 1.22
C GLU A 23 6.58 5.24 1.47
N ASP A 24 7.55 5.97 2.01
CA ASP A 24 8.80 5.40 2.46
C ASP A 24 8.59 4.71 3.81
N ILE A 25 9.02 3.46 3.87
CA ILE A 25 9.19 2.73 5.11
C ILE A 25 10.52 3.18 5.71
N LYS A 26 10.49 3.82 6.89
CA LYS A 26 11.68 4.34 7.55
C LYS A 26 11.96 3.64 8.86
N LYS A 27 13.24 3.40 9.13
CA LYS A 27 13.76 3.07 10.45
C LYS A 27 14.74 4.17 10.83
N ASP A 28 14.41 4.92 11.86
CA ASP A 28 15.11 6.16 12.20
C ASP A 28 15.14 7.08 10.97
N ASP A 29 16.31 7.56 10.54
CA ASP A 29 16.48 8.41 9.35
C ASP A 29 16.73 7.63 8.04
N ILE A 30 16.70 6.29 8.09
CA ILE A 30 17.05 5.44 6.95
C ILE A 30 15.77 4.90 6.30
N VAL A 31 15.64 5.12 4.98
CA VAL A 31 14.60 4.48 4.17
C VAL A 31 15.00 3.03 3.92
N ILE A 32 14.17 2.11 4.39
CA ILE A 32 14.43 0.66 4.37
C ILE A 32 13.46 -0.09 3.46
N GLY A 33 12.46 0.60 2.94
CA GLY A 33 11.49 0.08 2.00
C GLY A 33 10.58 1.18 1.48
N ARG A 34 9.70 0.83 0.57
CA ARG A 34 8.66 1.69 0.04
C ARG A 34 7.41 0.87 -0.20
N VAL A 35 6.26 1.43 0.16
CA VAL A 35 4.95 0.87 -0.19
C VAL A 35 4.29 1.76 -1.22
N SER A 36 3.47 1.19 -2.08
CA SER A 36 2.56 1.96 -2.92
C SER A 36 1.27 1.21 -3.16
N GLY A 37 0.24 1.97 -3.52
CA GLY A 37 -1.10 1.46 -3.71
C GLY A 37 -2.05 2.56 -4.09
N TRP A 38 -3.33 2.31 -3.89
CA TRP A 38 -4.36 3.30 -4.02
C TRP A 38 -5.43 3.15 -2.95
N PHE A 39 -6.19 4.21 -2.71
CA PHE A 39 -7.39 4.16 -1.89
C PHE A 39 -8.61 3.85 -2.75
N SER A 40 -9.46 2.96 -2.24
CA SER A 40 -10.80 2.75 -2.79
C SER A 40 -11.77 3.83 -2.29
N LYS A 41 -12.93 3.96 -2.93
CA LYS A 41 -13.97 4.96 -2.58
C LYS A 41 -14.49 4.80 -1.14
N ASP A 42 -14.49 3.59 -0.59
CA ASP A 42 -14.90 3.30 0.79
C ASP A 42 -13.75 3.46 1.80
N GLY A 43 -12.61 4.01 1.37
CA GLY A 43 -11.47 4.34 2.21
C GLY A 43 -10.65 3.12 2.65
N THR A 44 -10.72 2.02 1.90
CA THR A 44 -9.80 0.90 2.07
C THR A 44 -8.54 1.10 1.26
N ILE A 45 -7.46 0.49 1.73
CA ILE A 45 -6.15 0.54 1.13
C ILE A 45 -6.01 -0.65 0.20
N CYS A 46 -5.72 -0.40 -1.06
CA CYS A 46 -5.38 -1.43 -2.04
C CYS A 46 -3.87 -1.38 -2.26
N LEU A 47 -3.13 -2.27 -1.58
CA LEU A 47 -1.68 -2.38 -1.75
C LEU A 47 -1.37 -2.87 -3.16
N ARG A 48 -0.50 -2.15 -3.86
CA ARG A 48 0.00 -2.50 -5.20
C ARG A 48 1.40 -3.05 -5.14
N SER A 49 2.28 -2.41 -4.37
CA SER A 49 3.66 -2.86 -4.30
C SER A 49 4.31 -2.62 -2.96
N ILE A 50 5.25 -3.50 -2.63
CA ILE A 50 6.16 -3.34 -1.50
C ILE A 50 7.57 -3.60 -2.03
N ILE A 51 8.45 -2.63 -1.80
CA ILE A 51 9.86 -2.69 -2.14
C ILE A 51 10.61 -2.67 -0.83
N ALA A 52 11.57 -3.56 -0.66
CA ALA A 52 12.43 -3.56 0.51
C ALA A 52 13.87 -3.28 0.08
N LEU A 53 14.52 -2.33 0.76
CA LEU A 53 15.79 -1.72 0.32
C LEU A 53 16.99 -2.12 1.19
N LEU A 54 16.77 -2.93 2.23
CA LEU A 54 17.86 -3.43 3.08
C LEU A 54 18.53 -4.68 2.47
N PRO A 55 19.86 -4.82 2.59
CA PRO A 55 20.51 -6.10 2.41
C PRO A 55 19.98 -7.14 3.40
N GLU A 56 19.88 -8.38 2.93
CA GLU A 56 19.54 -9.54 3.75
C GLU A 56 18.15 -9.47 4.40
N ILE A 57 17.08 -9.40 3.60
CA ILE A 57 15.72 -9.60 4.13
C ILE A 57 15.35 -11.07 3.97
N TRP A 58 15.02 -11.71 5.08
CA TRP A 58 14.71 -13.14 5.10
C TRP A 58 13.26 -13.40 4.68
N HIS A 59 12.31 -12.61 5.21
CA HIS A 59 10.93 -12.65 4.77
C HIS A 59 10.15 -11.38 5.11
N ILE A 60 9.07 -11.14 4.37
CA ILE A 60 8.08 -10.08 4.62
C ILE A 60 6.73 -10.74 4.87
N ARG A 61 6.05 -10.35 5.94
CA ARG A 61 4.69 -10.80 6.26
C ARG A 61 3.76 -9.59 6.27
N ILE A 62 2.70 -9.67 5.46
CA ILE A 62 1.68 -8.62 5.34
C ILE A 62 0.40 -9.20 5.89
N THR A 63 -0.19 -8.53 6.88
CA THR A 63 -1.44 -8.96 7.52
C THR A 63 -2.48 -7.86 7.35
N SER A 64 -3.68 -8.21 6.90
CA SER A 64 -4.84 -7.30 6.93
C SER A 64 -5.46 -7.32 8.33
N GLU A 65 -5.45 -6.19 9.03
CA GLU A 65 -6.04 -6.11 10.36
C GLU A 65 -7.56 -5.90 10.27
N GLY A 66 -8.31 -6.96 10.58
CA GLY A 66 -9.77 -6.97 10.54
C GLY A 66 -10.34 -7.95 9.52
N GLU A 67 -9.65 -8.13 8.39
CA GLU A 67 -10.04 -9.01 7.29
C GLU A 67 -9.41 -10.42 7.40
N GLY A 68 -8.38 -10.57 8.25
CA GLY A 68 -7.88 -11.87 8.71
C GLY A 68 -7.01 -12.65 7.72
N TRP A 69 -6.60 -12.06 6.60
CA TRP A 69 -5.68 -12.71 5.67
C TRP A 69 -4.22 -12.31 5.92
N VAL A 70 -3.32 -13.22 5.54
CA VAL A 70 -1.88 -13.08 5.73
C VAL A 70 -1.19 -13.46 4.42
N TYR A 71 -0.34 -12.58 3.93
CA TYR A 71 0.56 -12.85 2.82
C TYR A 71 2.01 -12.93 3.31
N HIS A 72 2.78 -13.86 2.77
CA HIS A 72 4.14 -14.14 3.23
C HIS A 72 5.08 -14.31 2.05
N ILE A 73 6.02 -13.37 1.92
CA ILE A 73 7.09 -13.37 0.91
C ILE A 73 8.35 -13.92 1.58
N ARG A 74 8.91 -15.01 1.06
CA ARG A 74 10.15 -15.63 1.55
C ARG A 74 11.32 -15.24 0.65
N ASN A 75 12.53 -15.19 1.21
CA ASN A 75 13.78 -14.85 0.50
C ASN A 75 13.70 -13.50 -0.21
N ALA A 76 13.22 -12.47 0.47
CA ALA A 76 13.10 -11.11 -0.07
C ALA A 76 14.45 -10.35 -0.11
N SER A 77 15.57 -11.07 -0.10
CA SER A 77 16.92 -10.51 -0.05
C SER A 77 17.31 -9.94 -1.42
N TYR A 78 17.51 -8.62 -1.47
CA TYR A 78 18.15 -7.86 -2.55
C TYR A 78 17.70 -8.17 -3.98
N LEU A 79 16.39 -8.10 -4.27
CA LEU A 79 15.82 -7.68 -5.57
C LEU A 79 14.28 -7.79 -5.54
N GLU A 80 13.69 -7.05 -6.47
CA GLU A 80 12.30 -7.07 -6.92
C GLU A 80 11.29 -6.30 -6.05
N ALA A 81 10.87 -5.16 -6.59
CA ALA A 81 9.59 -4.58 -6.24
C ALA A 81 8.53 -5.67 -6.41
N PHE A 82 7.93 -6.11 -5.32
CA PHE A 82 6.86 -7.09 -5.39
C PHE A 82 5.63 -6.33 -5.85
N GLU A 83 5.24 -6.45 -7.11
CA GLU A 83 3.86 -6.16 -7.50
C GLU A 83 2.98 -7.22 -6.86
N LEU A 84 2.13 -6.76 -5.95
CA LEU A 84 1.30 -7.56 -5.08
C LEU A 84 -0.14 -7.17 -5.39
N SER A 85 -0.89 -8.08 -6.01
CA SER A 85 -2.33 -7.94 -6.14
C SER A 85 -3.00 -8.51 -4.89
N LEU A 86 -2.86 -7.82 -3.76
CA LEU A 86 -3.50 -8.22 -2.51
C LEU A 86 -4.93 -7.66 -2.43
N PRO A 87 -5.85 -8.35 -1.72
CA PRO A 87 -7.16 -7.78 -1.42
C PRO A 87 -7.01 -6.43 -0.72
N CYS A 88 -7.94 -5.50 -0.97
CA CYS A 88 -7.92 -4.24 -0.23
C CYS A 88 -8.33 -4.46 1.23
N ALA A 89 -7.78 -3.68 2.15
CA ALA A 89 -8.05 -3.78 3.58
C ALA A 89 -8.05 -2.39 4.22
N LYS A 90 -8.72 -2.24 5.36
CA LYS A 90 -8.73 -0.96 6.09
C LYS A 90 -7.37 -0.61 6.70
N LYS A 91 -6.61 -1.64 7.08
CA LYS A 91 -5.30 -1.49 7.71
C LYS A 91 -4.40 -2.67 7.36
N PHE A 92 -3.13 -2.36 7.09
CA PHE A 92 -2.10 -3.37 6.91
C PHE A 92 -1.05 -3.30 8.00
N LYS A 93 -0.64 -4.46 8.48
CA LYS A 93 0.58 -4.64 9.26
C LYS A 93 1.61 -5.35 8.40
N ILE A 94 2.73 -4.68 8.13
CA ILE A 94 3.85 -5.18 7.34
C ILE A 94 5.00 -5.47 8.30
N GLU A 95 5.37 -6.73 8.42
CA GLU A 95 6.47 -7.21 9.25
C GLU A 95 7.63 -7.63 8.36
N ILE A 96 8.79 -6.98 8.50
CA ILE A 96 10.00 -7.27 7.73
C ILE A 96 11.00 -7.94 8.67
N MET A 97 11.40 -9.17 8.34
CA MET A 97 12.41 -9.92 9.07
C MET A 97 13.74 -9.85 8.32
N THR A 98 14.76 -9.30 8.96
CA THR A 98 16.11 -9.19 8.41
C THR A 98 16.96 -10.42 8.74
N GLY A 99 18.07 -10.60 8.03
CA GLY A 99 18.98 -11.75 8.14
C GLY A 99 19.71 -11.80 9.48
N ASP A 100 19.84 -10.66 10.17
CA ASP A 100 20.28 -10.56 11.56
C ASP A 100 19.17 -10.85 12.58
N ASN A 101 18.06 -11.46 12.15
CA ASN A 101 16.88 -11.81 12.95
C ASN A 101 16.17 -10.62 13.62
N LYS A 102 16.38 -9.39 13.15
CA LYS A 102 15.59 -8.25 13.63
C LYS A 102 14.23 -8.22 12.92
N LYS A 103 13.23 -7.80 13.69
CA LYS A 103 11.86 -7.59 13.20
C LYS A 103 11.57 -6.10 13.13
N LEU A 104 11.14 -5.64 11.97
CA LEU A 104 10.66 -4.29 11.75
C LEU A 104 9.16 -4.36 11.46
N ILE A 105 8.38 -3.46 12.06
CA ILE A 105 6.93 -3.47 11.95
C ILE A 105 6.48 -2.10 11.44
N PHE A 106 5.69 -2.12 10.38
CA PHE A 106 5.08 -0.94 9.78
C PHE A 106 3.57 -1.13 9.74
N GLU A 107 2.86 -0.15 10.26
CA GLU A 107 1.41 -0.11 10.20
C GLU A 107 1.00 0.91 9.15
N LEU A 108 0.27 0.45 8.15
CA LEU A 108 -0.34 1.30 7.15
C LEU A 108 -1.82 1.43 7.50
N ASP A 109 -2.15 2.53 8.15
CA ASP A 109 -3.50 2.92 8.53
C ASP A 109 -3.77 4.33 7.99
N LYS A 110 -4.58 4.38 6.94
CA LYS A 110 -4.82 5.60 6.17
C LYS A 110 -6.27 6.06 6.23
N ARG A 111 -7.01 5.56 7.22
CA ARG A 111 -8.44 5.85 7.40
C ARG A 111 -8.72 7.36 7.47
N GLU A 112 -7.88 8.12 8.18
CA GLU A 112 -8.05 9.58 8.28
C GLU A 112 -7.75 10.35 6.99
N GLU A 113 -6.83 9.85 6.16
CA GLU A 113 -6.46 10.49 4.89
C GLU A 113 -7.50 10.17 3.82
N ALA A 114 -7.97 8.92 3.76
CA ALA A 114 -9.08 8.52 2.91
C ALA A 114 -10.34 9.35 3.20
N LEU A 115 -10.71 9.52 4.47
CA LEU A 115 -11.88 10.31 4.87
C LEU A 115 -11.79 11.79 4.48
N LYS A 116 -10.59 12.38 4.46
CA LYS A 116 -10.39 13.79 4.05
C LYS A 116 -10.54 13.98 2.56
N GLU A 117 -10.18 12.98 1.77
CA GLU A 117 -10.27 13.04 0.30
C GLU A 117 -11.69 12.73 -0.20
N THR A 118 -12.48 11.90 0.50
CA THR A 118 -13.89 11.60 0.14
C THR A 118 -14.88 12.76 0.41
N ILE A 119 -14.45 13.81 1.12
CA ILE A 119 -15.31 14.95 1.52
C ILE A 119 -15.03 16.22 0.66
N LYS A 120 -14.11 16.14 -0.31
CA LYS A 120 -13.90 17.22 -1.29
C LYS A 120 -14.79 17.03 -2.51
#